data_AF-A0ABD0TSS4-F1
#
_entry.id   AF-A0ABD0TSS4-F1
#
_cell.length_a   1.000
_cell.length_b   1.000
_cell.length_c   1.000
_cell.angle_alpha   90.00
_cell.angle_beta   90.00
_cell.angle_gamma   90.00
#
_symmetry.space_group_name_H-M   'P 1'
#
loop_
_entity.id
_entity.type
_entity.pdbx_description
1 polymer ?
#
loop_
_entity_poly.entity_id
_entity_poly.type
_entity_poly.pdbx_seq_one_letter_code
_entity_poly.pdbx_strand_id
1 'polypeptide(L)'
;MSKIILPGVRALLGGTIRARRILGNVPSPMKIQKMYDHHDGPPQPFDNMPFRVTSRWLTTVIFAFFFGSGLWAPFAIVWYSMAKKTL
;
A
#
# COMPACT_ATOMS: atom_id res chain seq x y z
N MET A 1 -20.95 -36.34 36.88
CA MET A 1 -20.80 -35.59 35.61
C MET A 1 -19.58 -34.66 35.72
N SER A 2 -18.37 -35.19 35.52
CA SER A 2 -17.12 -34.41 35.67
C SER A 2 -16.66 -33.87 34.31
N LYS A 3 -16.54 -32.55 34.21
CA LYS A 3 -16.04 -31.84 33.03
C LYS A 3 -14.52 -32.01 32.92
N ILE A 4 -14.07 -32.99 32.15
CA ILE A 4 -12.66 -33.15 31.75
C ILE A 4 -12.40 -32.13 30.64
N ILE A 5 -12.17 -30.87 31.02
CA ILE A 5 -11.69 -29.84 30.09
C ILE A 5 -10.18 -30.08 29.94
N LEU A 6 -9.84 -30.68 28.81
CA LEU A 6 -8.50 -31.09 28.39
C LEU A 6 -7.48 -29.93 28.58
N PRO A 7 -6.41 -30.11 29.37
CA PRO A 7 -5.42 -29.05 29.65
C PRO A 7 -4.74 -28.51 28.39
N GLY A 8 -4.71 -29.31 27.32
CA GLY A 8 -4.19 -28.91 26.00
C GLY A 8 -4.95 -27.75 25.36
N VAL A 9 -6.27 -27.65 25.54
CA VAL A 9 -7.08 -26.56 24.92
C VAL A 9 -6.76 -25.21 25.56
N ARG A 10 -6.51 -25.18 26.88
CA ARG A 10 -6.12 -23.95 27.59
C ARG A 10 -4.72 -23.48 27.19
N ALA A 11 -3.78 -24.42 27.01
CA ALA A 11 -2.44 -24.11 26.53
C ALA A 11 -2.45 -23.56 25.09
N LEU A 12 -3.29 -24.14 24.22
CA LEU A 12 -3.43 -23.73 22.82
C LEU A 12 -4.06 -22.33 22.70
N LEU A 13 -5.12 -22.06 23.48
CA LEU A 13 -5.73 -20.72 23.56
C LEU A 13 -4.78 -19.68 24.16
N GLY A 14 -3.99 -20.04 25.18
CA GLY A 14 -2.96 -19.16 25.75
C GLY A 14 -1.84 -18.82 24.74
N GLY A 15 -1.44 -19.82 23.94
CA GLY A 15 -0.44 -19.66 22.88
C GLY A 15 -0.91 -18.75 21.74
N THR A 16 -2.15 -18.90 21.28
CA THR A 16 -2.70 -18.06 20.19
C THR A 16 -2.87 -16.60 20.60
N ILE A 17 -3.29 -16.34 21.84
CA ILE A 17 -3.41 -14.96 22.36
C ILE A 17 -2.04 -14.28 22.44
N ARG A 18 -1.00 -14.99 22.91
CA ARG A 18 0.36 -14.46 22.99
C ARG A 18 0.97 -14.26 21.60
N ALA A 19 0.78 -15.22 20.68
CA ALA A 19 1.24 -15.10 19.30
C ALA A 19 0.62 -13.88 18.60
N ARG A 20 -0.68 -13.61 18.79
CA ARG A 20 -1.34 -12.41 18.24
C ARG A 20 -0.72 -11.11 18.74
N ARG A 21 -0.32 -11.05 20.01
CA ARG A 21 0.32 -9.87 20.62
C ARG A 21 1.73 -9.62 20.07
N ILE A 22 2.47 -10.70 19.80
CA ILE A 22 3.83 -10.61 19.22
C ILE A 22 3.74 -10.28 17.72
N LEU A 23 2.85 -10.92 16.97
CA LEU A 23 2.63 -10.65 15.54
C LEU A 23 2.11 -9.25 15.25
N GLY A 24 1.38 -8.63 16.20
CA GLY A 24 0.95 -7.23 16.08
C GLY A 24 2.09 -6.20 16.16
N ASN A 25 3.25 -6.59 16.72
CA ASN A 25 4.43 -5.75 16.86
C ASN A 25 5.49 -6.02 15.77
N VAL A 26 5.24 -6.97 14.87
CA VAL A 26 6.13 -7.21 13.73
C VAL A 26 6.00 -6.00 12.80
N PRO A 27 7.10 -5.31 12.44
CA PRO A 27 7.07 -4.24 11.46
C PRO A 27 6.62 -4.82 10.12
N SER A 28 5.33 -4.70 9.81
CA SER A 28 4.85 -5.02 8.49
C SER A 28 5.35 -3.92 7.54
N PRO A 29 5.81 -4.24 6.32
CA PRO A 29 6.28 -3.25 5.34
C PRO A 29 5.14 -2.37 4.77
N MET A 30 4.07 -2.15 5.54
CA MET A 30 2.86 -1.47 5.12
C MET A 30 2.04 -0.88 6.27
N LYS A 31 2.68 -0.03 7.08
CA LYS A 31 2.02 1.20 7.51
C LYS A 31 2.91 2.34 7.02
N ILE A 32 2.59 2.88 5.84
CA ILE A 32 3.17 4.14 5.40
C ILE A 32 2.87 5.14 6.53
N GLN A 33 3.97 5.58 7.14
CA GLN A 33 3.97 6.32 8.38
C GLN A 33 3.15 7.59 8.20
N LYS A 34 2.08 7.69 8.98
CA LYS A 34 1.65 8.98 9.50
C LYS A 34 1.74 8.85 11.01
N MET A 35 2.97 8.75 11.52
CA MET A 35 3.19 8.57 12.94
C MET A 35 3.39 9.90 13.67
N TYR A 36 3.77 10.98 12.96
CA TYR A 36 3.97 12.31 13.55
C TYR A 36 3.58 13.44 12.60
N ASP A 37 2.91 14.46 13.16
CA ASP A 37 2.78 15.79 12.56
C ASP A 37 4.16 16.47 12.56
N HIS A 38 4.47 17.23 11.51
CA HIS A 38 5.81 17.71 11.14
C HIS A 38 6.37 18.86 11.99
N HIS A 39 6.04 18.91 13.29
CA HIS A 39 6.43 20.04 14.12
C HIS A 39 7.82 19.92 14.75
N ASP A 40 8.36 18.70 14.98
CA ASP A 40 9.59 18.54 15.80
C ASP A 40 10.61 17.47 15.33
N GLY A 41 10.45 16.85 14.15
CA GLY A 41 11.28 15.72 13.71
C GLY A 41 11.94 15.89 12.33
N PRO A 42 12.96 15.07 11.99
CA PRO A 42 13.48 15.02 10.63
C PRO A 42 12.37 14.65 9.63
N PRO A 43 12.40 15.17 8.39
CA PRO A 43 11.35 14.93 7.41
C PRO A 43 11.21 13.43 7.15
N GLN A 44 9.98 12.90 7.21
CA GLN A 44 9.78 11.48 6.91
C GLN A 44 9.89 11.30 5.39
N PRO A 45 10.30 10.11 4.94
CA PRO A 45 10.19 9.77 3.54
C PRO A 45 8.78 10.07 3.03
N PHE A 46 8.66 10.56 1.79
CA PHE A 46 7.40 10.92 1.14
C PHE A 46 6.75 12.26 1.55
N ASP A 47 7.29 13.03 2.49
CA ASP A 47 6.70 14.31 2.92
C ASP A 47 7.07 15.52 2.03
N ASN A 48 8.13 15.42 1.25
CA ASN A 48 8.60 16.50 0.36
C ASN A 48 8.08 16.36 -1.09
N MET A 49 7.16 15.45 -1.34
CA MET A 49 6.63 15.22 -2.69
C MET A 49 5.38 16.06 -2.94
N PRO A 50 5.16 16.51 -4.18
CA PRO A 50 3.97 17.27 -4.55
C PRO A 50 2.69 16.41 -4.59
N PHE A 51 2.75 15.14 -4.16
CA PHE A 51 1.63 14.22 -4.06
C PHE A 51 1.83 13.27 -2.89
N ARG A 52 0.72 12.79 -2.31
CA ARG A 52 0.73 11.89 -1.14
C ARG A 52 0.63 10.43 -1.56
N VAL A 53 1.51 9.58 -1.04
CA VAL A 53 1.49 8.12 -1.25
C VAL A 53 0.67 7.46 -0.14
N THR A 54 -0.65 7.34 -0.34
CA THR A 54 -1.54 6.69 0.65
C THR A 54 -1.61 5.17 0.50
N SER A 55 -1.54 4.69 -0.74
CA SER A 55 -1.59 3.27 -1.09
C SER A 55 -0.66 3.02 -2.26
N ARG A 56 0.20 2.00 -2.14
CA ARG A 56 1.11 1.58 -3.21
C ARG A 56 0.36 1.34 -4.53
N TRP A 57 -0.82 0.70 -4.46
CA TRP A 57 -1.61 0.33 -5.62
C TRP A 57 -2.21 1.55 -6.31
N LEU A 58 -2.72 2.49 -5.51
CA LEU A 58 -3.27 3.74 -6.02
C LEU A 58 -2.18 4.56 -6.72
N THR A 59 -1.02 4.72 -6.07
CA THR A 59 0.11 5.47 -6.64
C THR A 59 0.60 4.85 -7.94
N THR A 60 0.72 3.52 -8.02
CA THR A 60 1.09 2.83 -9.26
C THR A 60 0.09 3.06 -10.38
N VAL A 61 -1.21 2.98 -10.10
CA VAL A 61 -2.26 3.23 -11.10
C VAL A 61 -2.19 4.67 -11.61
N ILE A 62 -2.08 5.65 -10.72
CA ILE A 62 -1.95 7.07 -11.10
C ILE A 62 -0.72 7.29 -12.00
N PHE A 63 0.41 6.69 -11.64
CA PHE A 63 1.65 6.81 -12.42
C PHE A 63 1.52 6.14 -13.78
N ALA A 64 0.91 4.96 -13.85
CA ALA A 64 0.67 4.26 -15.11
C ALA A 64 -0.19 5.12 -16.07
N PHE A 65 -1.21 5.81 -15.56
CA PHE A 65 -2.00 6.72 -16.39
C PHE A 65 -1.23 7.99 -16.78
N PHE A 66 -0.56 8.64 -15.84
CA PHE A 66 0.21 9.87 -16.09
C PHE A 66 1.31 9.64 -17.14
N PHE A 67 2.19 8.67 -16.91
CA PHE A 67 3.27 8.37 -17.85
C PHE A 67 2.76 7.65 -19.11
N GLY A 68 1.77 6.76 -18.96
CA GLY A 68 1.17 6.06 -20.08
C GLY A 68 0.51 7.00 -21.09
N SER A 69 -0.19 8.03 -20.62
CA SER A 69 -0.77 9.05 -21.50
C SER A 69 0.29 9.87 -22.24
N GLY A 70 1.35 10.30 -21.53
CA GLY A 70 2.48 10.99 -22.16
C GLY A 70 3.21 10.12 -23.19
N LEU A 71 3.37 8.83 -22.91
CA LEU A 71 3.96 7.86 -23.83
C LEU A 71 3.08 7.64 -25.07
N TRP A 72 1.76 7.52 -24.88
CA TRP A 72 0.81 7.24 -25.96
C TRP A 72 0.49 8.44 -26.85
N ALA A 73 0.62 9.67 -26.33
CA ALA A 73 0.30 10.90 -27.04
C ALA A 73 0.93 11.02 -28.45
N PRO A 74 2.26 10.86 -28.65
CA PRO A 74 2.86 10.97 -29.98
C PRO A 74 2.31 9.93 -30.98
N PHE A 75 2.04 8.70 -30.53
CA PHE A 75 1.46 7.65 -31.39
C PHE A 75 0.04 8.00 -31.82
N ALA A 76 -0.79 8.52 -30.90
CA ALA A 76 -2.13 8.97 -31.22
C ALA A 76 -2.12 10.13 -32.23
N ILE A 77 -1.19 11.09 -32.08
CA ILE A 77 -1.03 12.21 -33.01
C ILE A 77 -0.63 11.74 -34.40
N VAL A 78 0.35 10.83 -34.49
CA VAL A 78 0.81 10.28 -35.78
C VAL A 78 -0.30 9.46 -36.43
N TRP A 79 -0.98 8.60 -35.67
CA TRP A 79 -2.14 7.85 -36.14
C TRP A 79 -3.21 8.78 -36.72
N TYR A 80 -3.59 9.82 -35.97
CA TYR A 80 -4.57 10.81 -36.42
C TYR A 80 -4.10 11.55 -37.70
N SER A 81 -2.80 11.87 -37.79
CA SER A 81 -2.23 12.52 -38.96
C SER A 81 -2.24 11.64 -40.22
N MET A 82 -2.20 10.31 -40.07
CA MET A 82 -2.37 9.37 -41.19
C MET A 82 -3.85 9.13 -41.52
N ALA A 83 -4.69 8.98 -40.49
CA ALA A 83 -6.12 8.73 -40.63
C ALA A 83 -6.83 9.86 -41.39
N LYS A 84 -6.50 11.13 -41.10
CA LYS A 84 -7.08 12.30 -41.79
C LYS A 84 -6.81 12.38 -43.31
N LYS A 85 -5.89 11.57 -43.84
CA LYS A 85 -5.60 11.48 -45.28
C LYS A 85 -6.36 10.35 -45.96
N THR A 86 -6.86 9.40 -45.18
CA THR A 86 -7.51 8.17 -45.67
C THR A 86 -9.02 8.20 -45.44
N LEU A 87 -9.49 8.96 -44.45
CA LEU A 87 -10.87 9.39 -44.27
C LEU A 87 -11.13 10.66 -45.09
#